data_AF-A0A7Y3M3P9-F1
#
_entry.id   AF-A0A7Y3M3P9-F1
#
_cell.length_a   1.000
_cell.length_b   1.000
_cell.length_c   1.000
_cell.angle_alpha   90.00
_cell.angle_beta   90.00
_cell.angle_gamma   90.00
#
_symmetry.space_group_name_H-M   'P 1'
#
loop_
_entity.id
_entity.type
_entity.pdbx_description
1 polymer ?
#
loop_
_entity_poly.entity_id
_entity_poly.type
_entity_poly.pdbx_seq_one_letter_code
_entity_poly.pdbx_strand_id
1 'polypeptide(L)'
;MIYRFRIILDNKSEEDIFRDIEIRKTDTLEDLHNAITQSFGFDGMEMASFYLSDDEWNQGEEISLFDMSEAGTSVRLMNETQLEEVVNEDQTKLIYVYDFLSMWT
;
A
#
# COMPACT_ATOMS: atom_id res chain seq x y z
N MET A 1 -5.13 18.75 2.32
CA MET A 1 -4.52 18.28 3.59
C MET A 1 -3.41 17.32 3.23
N ILE A 2 -2.32 17.30 3.99
CA ILE A 2 -1.21 16.37 3.81
C ILE A 2 -1.38 15.23 4.79
N TYR A 3 -1.29 14.00 4.31
CA TYR A 3 -1.14 12.81 5.13
C TYR A 3 0.34 12.53 5.33
N ARG A 4 0.68 11.98 6.49
CA ARG A 4 2.02 11.51 6.81
C ARG A 4 1.94 10.03 7.18
N PHE A 5 2.38 9.18 6.27
CA PHE A 5 2.45 7.74 6.48
C PHE A 5 3.83 7.37 7.04
N ARG A 6 3.84 6.47 8.03
CA ARG A 6 5.04 5.73 8.41
C ARG A 6 4.95 4.34 7.80
N ILE A 7 5.87 4.03 6.90
CA ILE A 7 5.95 2.75 6.23
C ILE A 7 7.04 1.95 6.92
N ILE A 8 6.68 0.81 7.48
CA ILE A 8 7.60 -0.11 8.17
C ILE A 8 7.79 -1.30 7.25
N LEU A 9 9.05 -1.58 6.90
CA LEU A 9 9.40 -2.77 6.13
C LEU A 9 9.47 -3.95 7.10
N ASP A 10 8.48 -4.84 7.00
CA ASP A 10 8.54 -6.14 7.66
C ASP A 10 9.70 -6.93 7.05
N ASN A 11 10.67 -7.27 7.90
CA ASN A 11 11.88 -7.94 7.49
C ASN A 11 12.41 -8.80 8.64
N LYS A 12 13.18 -9.84 8.30
CA LYS A 12 13.69 -10.83 9.28
C LYS A 12 14.83 -10.34 10.16
N SER A 13 15.33 -9.12 9.96
CA SER A 13 16.41 -8.55 10.76
C SER A 13 15.86 -7.83 11.98
N GLU A 14 16.66 -7.69 13.04
CA GLU A 14 16.27 -6.93 14.23
C GLU A 14 16.31 -5.40 14.03
N GLU A 15 16.65 -4.93 12.82
CA GLU A 15 16.71 -3.52 12.49
C GLU A 15 15.37 -3.02 11.91
N ASP A 16 14.77 -2.03 12.59
CA ASP A 16 13.58 -1.33 12.12
C ASP A 16 13.92 -0.47 10.89
N ILE A 17 13.57 -0.95 9.70
CA ILE A 17 13.69 -0.17 8.47
C ILE A 17 12.34 0.50 8.19
N PHE A 18 12.30 1.83 8.24
CA PHE A 18 11.08 2.60 7.96
C PHE A 18 11.33 3.84 7.10
N ARG A 19 10.26 4.37 6.53
CA ARG A 19 10.22 5.64 5.79
C ARG A 19 8.98 6.43 6.20
N ASP A 20 9.17 7.71 6.46
CA ASP A 20 8.06 8.65 6.63
C ASP A 20 7.81 9.33 5.27
N ILE A 21 6.58 9.24 4.75
CA ILE A 21 6.16 9.79 3.47
C ILE A 21 5.05 10.81 3.69
N GLU A 22 5.27 12.03 3.23
CA GLU A 22 4.25 13.08 3.17
C GLU A 22 3.64 13.14 1.77
N ILE A 23 2.31 13.02 1.70
CA ILE A 23 1.57 12.93 0.43
C ILE A 23 0.22 13.63 0.57
N ARG A 24 -0.33 14.19 -0.51
CA ARG A 24 -1.63 14.86 -0.40
C ARG A 24 -2.72 13.81 -0.28
N LYS A 25 -3.74 14.09 0.53
CA LYS A 25 -4.91 13.20 0.65
C LYS A 25 -5.64 12.95 -0.69
N THR A 26 -5.45 13.85 -1.66
CA THR A 26 -6.03 13.81 -3.02
C THR A 26 -5.17 13.02 -4.01
N ASP A 27 -3.94 12.67 -3.64
CA ASP A 27 -3.09 11.81 -4.46
C ASP A 27 -3.59 10.36 -4.37
N THR A 28 -3.23 9.53 -5.33
CA THR A 28 -3.74 8.17 -5.47
C THR A 28 -2.94 7.15 -4.65
N LEU A 29 -3.48 5.94 -4.49
CA LEU A 29 -2.70 4.83 -3.95
C LEU A 29 -1.53 4.44 -4.87
N GLU A 30 -1.62 4.68 -6.19
CA GLU A 30 -0.49 4.45 -7.10
C GLU A 30 0.63 5.48 -6.84
N ASP A 31 0.29 6.74 -6.55
CA ASP A 31 1.27 7.74 -6.15
C ASP A 31 1.98 7.34 -4.84
N LEU A 32 1.24 6.78 -3.87
CA LEU A 32 1.81 6.26 -2.64
C LEU A 32 2.72 5.03 -2.91
N HIS A 33 2.29 4.09 -3.74
CA HIS A 33 3.10 2.95 -4.20
C HIS A 33 4.43 3.43 -4.79
N ASN A 34 4.39 4.38 -5.73
CA ASN A 34 5.55 4.95 -6.38
C ASN A 34 6.49 5.65 -5.37
N ALA A 35 5.95 6.37 -4.39
CA ALA A 35 6.73 6.97 -3.33
C ALA A 35 7.43 5.93 -2.44
N ILE A 36 6.73 4.83 -2.10
CA ILE A 36 7.28 3.72 -1.33
C ILE A 36 8.43 3.08 -2.11
N THR A 37 8.20 2.60 -3.33
CA THR A 37 9.21 1.89 -4.14
C THR A 37 10.47 2.73 -4.34
N GLN A 38 10.32 4.02 -4.67
CA GLN A 38 11.45 4.95 -4.80
C GLN A 38 12.21 5.17 -3.48
N SER A 39 11.51 5.26 -2.35
CA SER A 39 12.14 5.53 -1.03
C SER A 39 12.91 4.34 -0.45
N PHE A 40 12.52 3.12 -0.81
CA PHE A 40 13.20 1.87 -0.44
C PHE A 40 14.19 1.39 -1.51
N GLY A 41 14.22 2.02 -2.69
CA GLY A 41 15.13 1.65 -3.78
C GLY A 41 14.72 0.39 -4.53
N PHE A 42 13.43 0.05 -4.52
CA PHE A 42 12.88 -1.03 -5.33
C PHE A 42 12.84 -0.63 -6.80
N ASP A 43 12.97 -1.60 -7.69
CA ASP A 43 13.01 -1.39 -9.15
C ASP A 43 11.64 -1.07 -9.77
N GLY A 44 10.55 -1.23 -9.01
CA GLY A 44 9.19 -0.90 -9.43
C GLY A 44 8.63 -1.84 -10.50
N MET A 45 9.25 -3.00 -10.70
CA MET A 45 8.81 -3.98 -11.71
C MET A 45 7.82 -5.00 -11.15
N GLU A 46 7.70 -5.08 -9.83
CA GLU A 46 6.90 -6.10 -9.16
C GLU A 46 5.45 -5.68 -8.98
N MET A 47 4.57 -6.69 -8.90
CA MET A 47 3.17 -6.48 -8.56
C MET A 47 3.02 -6.04 -7.11
N ALA A 48 2.00 -5.23 -6.85
CA ALA A 48 1.70 -4.75 -5.52
C ALA A 48 0.19 -4.64 -5.28
N SER A 49 -0.21 -4.81 -4.03
CA SER A 49 -1.58 -4.58 -3.55
C SER A 49 -1.54 -3.89 -2.18
N PHE A 50 -2.47 -2.96 -1.96
CA PHE A 50 -2.81 -2.47 -0.63
C PHE A 50 -4.02 -3.24 -0.12
N TYR A 51 -4.02 -3.55 1.17
CA TYR A 51 -5.18 -4.08 1.87
C TYR A 51 -5.57 -3.10 2.96
N LEU A 52 -6.87 -2.79 3.05
CA LEU A 52 -7.41 -2.14 4.25
C LEU A 52 -7.20 -3.09 5.43
N SER A 53 -6.83 -2.55 6.58
CA SER A 53 -6.58 -3.37 7.76
C SER A 53 -7.44 -2.95 8.94
N ASP A 54 -7.69 -3.89 9.83
CA ASP A 54 -8.29 -3.60 11.12
C ASP A 54 -7.21 -3.31 12.19
N ASP A 55 -7.64 -3.16 13.44
CA ASP A 55 -6.71 -2.87 14.51
C ASP A 55 -5.74 -4.00 14.85
N GLU A 56 -6.09 -5.23 14.46
CA GLU A 56 -5.34 -6.46 14.68
C GLU A 56 -4.46 -6.84 13.49
N TRP A 57 -4.33 -5.97 12.48
CA TRP A 57 -3.58 -6.21 11.25
C TRP A 57 -4.13 -7.35 10.38
N ASN A 58 -5.44 -7.61 10.42
CA ASN A 58 -6.06 -8.54 9.49
C ASN A 58 -6.23 -7.88 8.11
N GLN A 59 -6.10 -8.68 7.04
CA GLN A 59 -6.31 -8.22 5.66
C GLN A 59 -7.81 -8.09 5.34
N GLY A 60 -8.22 -6.91 4.88
CA GLY A 60 -9.56 -6.58 4.43
C GLY A 60 -9.67 -6.44 2.91
N GLU A 61 -10.33 -5.39 2.44
CA GLU A 61 -10.50 -5.10 1.01
C GLU A 61 -9.14 -4.90 0.33
N GLU A 62 -8.94 -5.57 -0.81
CA GLU A 62 -7.77 -5.44 -1.68
C GLU A 62 -7.94 -4.30 -2.69
N ILE A 63 -6.86 -3.53 -2.87
CA ILE A 63 -6.74 -2.48 -3.88
C ILE A 63 -5.44 -2.74 -4.64
N SER A 64 -5.57 -3.20 -5.88
CA SER A 64 -4.45 -3.74 -6.65
C SER A 64 -3.85 -2.74 -7.64
N LEU A 65 -2.56 -2.89 -7.93
CA LEU A 65 -1.85 -2.08 -8.92
C LEU A 65 -2.35 -2.38 -10.34
N PHE A 66 -2.71 -3.64 -10.60
CA PHE A 66 -3.22 -4.09 -11.89
C PHE A 66 -4.50 -4.89 -11.71
N ASP A 67 -5.36 -4.89 -12.73
CA ASP A 67 -6.54 -5.74 -12.71
C ASP A 67 -6.13 -7.21 -12.89
N MET A 68 -6.09 -7.94 -11.77
CA MET A 68 -5.80 -9.38 -11.72
C MET A 68 -7.08 -10.23 -11.66
N SER A 69 -8.25 -9.61 -11.82
CA SER A 69 -9.52 -10.34 -11.68
C SER A 69 -9.75 -11.32 -12.83
N GLU A 70 -10.26 -12.51 -12.50
CA GLU A 70 -10.94 -13.32 -13.49
C GLU A 70 -12.29 -12.67 -13.84
N ALA A 71 -12.71 -12.83 -15.10
CA ALA A 71 -13.91 -12.20 -15.65
C ALA A 71 -15.12 -12.35 -14.70
N GLY A 72 -15.52 -11.25 -14.07
CA GLY A 72 -16.70 -11.18 -13.19
C GLY A 72 -16.44 -10.71 -11.75
N THR A 73 -15.18 -10.55 -11.33
CA THR A 73 -14.85 -9.96 -10.02
C THR A 73 -14.30 -8.56 -10.22
N SER A 74 -14.86 -7.52 -9.61
CA SER A 74 -14.29 -6.17 -9.71
C SER A 74 -13.26 -5.96 -8.60
N VAL A 75 -11.99 -5.79 -8.95
CA VAL A 75 -10.93 -5.36 -8.03
C VAL A 75 -10.80 -3.85 -8.12
N ARG A 76 -10.64 -3.17 -6.98
CA ARG A 76 -10.40 -1.72 -6.96
C ARG A 76 -8.96 -1.45 -7.37
N LEU A 77 -8.74 -0.46 -8.24
CA LEU A 77 -7.41 -0.15 -8.75
C LEU A 77 -6.77 1.04 -8.00
N MET A 78 -5.46 0.94 -7.77
CA MET A 78 -4.68 1.98 -7.07
C MET A 78 -4.72 3.34 -7.79
N ASN A 79 -4.70 3.33 -9.12
CA ASN A 79 -4.68 4.52 -9.97
C ASN A 79 -6.00 5.32 -9.97
N GLU A 80 -7.08 4.65 -9.59
CA GLU A 80 -8.44 5.21 -9.53
C GLU A 80 -8.87 5.55 -8.10
N THR A 81 -8.09 5.17 -7.09
CA THR A 81 -8.45 5.32 -5.68
C THR A 81 -7.61 6.40 -5.01
N GLN A 82 -8.24 7.50 -4.59
CA GLN A 82 -7.56 8.54 -3.81
C GLN A 82 -7.35 8.08 -2.36
N LEU A 83 -6.27 8.57 -1.73
CA LEU A 83 -5.96 8.23 -0.34
C LEU A 83 -7.08 8.59 0.63
N GLU A 84 -7.78 9.70 0.41
CA GLU A 84 -8.89 10.12 1.28
C GLU A 84 -10.15 9.23 1.20
N GLU A 85 -10.25 8.38 0.18
CA GLU A 85 -11.35 7.42 0.07
C GLU A 85 -11.17 6.20 0.99
N VAL A 86 -9.93 5.92 1.36
CA VAL A 86 -9.53 4.69 2.08
C VAL A 86 -8.93 4.97 3.45
N VAL A 87 -8.32 6.14 3.65
CA VAL A 87 -7.66 6.52 4.90
C VAL A 87 -8.33 7.75 5.50
N ASN A 88 -8.72 7.64 6.77
CA ASN A 88 -9.30 8.70 7.58
C ASN A 88 -8.93 8.49 9.06
N GLU A 89 -9.45 9.33 9.96
CA GLU A 89 -9.10 9.27 11.39
C GLU A 89 -9.49 7.94 12.07
N ASP A 90 -10.52 7.25 11.57
CA ASP A 90 -11.01 5.96 12.08
C ASP A 90 -10.39 4.75 11.35
N GLN A 91 -9.75 4.97 10.20
CA GLN A 91 -9.12 3.94 9.37
C GLN A 91 -7.74 4.43 8.90
N THR A 92 -6.72 4.13 9.70
CA THR A 92 -5.35 4.67 9.51
C THR A 92 -4.32 3.62 9.10
N LYS A 93 -4.71 2.33 9.05
CA LYS A 93 -3.80 1.20 8.83
C LYS A 93 -4.04 0.58 7.46
N LEU A 94 -2.95 0.40 6.72
CA LEU A 94 -2.91 -0.30 5.45
C LEU A 94 -1.83 -1.37 5.53
N ILE A 95 -2.09 -2.54 4.94
CA ILE A 95 -1.07 -3.55 4.68
C ILE A 95 -0.65 -3.38 3.23
N TYR A 96 0.64 -3.16 3.00
CA TYR A 96 1.19 -3.04 1.66
C TYR A 96 1.99 -4.30 1.33
N VAL A 97 1.55 -5.03 0.31
CA VAL A 97 2.25 -6.21 -0.20
C VAL A 97 2.90 -5.83 -1.52
N TYR A 98 4.22 -5.96 -1.57
CA TYR A 98 5.05 -5.78 -2.76
C TYR A 98 5.75 -7.10 -3.04
N ASP A 99 5.69 -7.58 -4.28
CA ASP A 99 6.26 -8.86 -4.73
C ASP A 99 5.55 -10.11 -4.17
N PHE A 100 4.53 -10.58 -4.89
CA PHE A 100 3.83 -11.85 -4.63
C PHE A 100 4.70 -13.11 -4.86
N LEU A 101 5.86 -13.00 -5.52
CA LEU A 101 6.73 -14.13 -5.83
C LEU A 101 7.82 -14.36 -4.77
N SER A 102 8.18 -13.36 -3.98
CA SER A 102 9.21 -13.51 -2.95
C SER A 102 8.67 -13.87 -1.56
N MET A 103 7.39 -13.69 -1.24
CA MET A 103 6.82 -13.95 0.11
C MET A 103 7.75 -13.47 1.25
N TRP A 104 8.07 -12.17 1.27
CA TRP A 104 8.63 -11.53 2.45
C TRP A 104 7.51 -10.71 3.10
N THR A 105 6.86 -11.32 4.08
CA THR A 105 6.48 -10.61 5.30
C THR A 105 7.69 -10.68 6.22
#